data_AF-A0A2T4DA23-F1
#
_entry.id   AF-A0A2T4DA23-F1
#
_cell.length_a   1.000
_cell.length_b   1.000
_cell.length_c   1.000
_cell.angle_alpha   90.00
_cell.angle_beta   90.00
_cell.angle_gamma   90.00
#
_symmetry.space_group_name_H-M   'P 1'
#
loop_
_entity.id
_entity.type
_entity.pdbx_description
1 polymer ?
#
loop_
_entity_poly.entity_id
_entity_poly.type
_entity_poly.pdbx_seq_one_letter_code
_entity_poly.pdbx_strand_id
1 'polypeptide(L)'
;GTESVISVYRMRLRVFDYYATGNEETLERFGELEADFNAVMAKAQENIQDPERARLVDGIEQTTNRYIDAFRNELVPAKRQVLTIIDERLDEHGPNATKALRLALNGVANREPDSELRAGLEQLLNDALIMRMTAERYLANGDEDSKKALGWAIEDLSDALNLIDAENGPEFVQVYLNTVVEELGNYRAAV
;
A
#
# COMPACT_ATOMS: atom_id res chain seq x y z
N GLY A 1 14.96 31.53 -17.18
CA GLY A 1 14.08 30.97 -18.23
C GLY A 1 14.04 29.46 -18.19
N THR A 2 15.19 28.79 -18.37
CA THR A 2 15.31 27.32 -18.33
C THR A 2 15.33 26.74 -16.92
N GLU A 3 15.89 27.47 -15.94
CA GLU A 3 16.01 27.01 -14.55
C GLU A 3 14.66 26.72 -13.88
N SER A 4 13.65 27.58 -14.06
CA SER A 4 12.32 27.38 -13.48
C SER A 4 11.64 26.13 -14.02
N VAL A 5 11.78 25.87 -15.32
CA VAL A 5 11.25 24.66 -15.97
C VAL A 5 11.96 23.42 -15.44
N ILE A 6 13.29 23.48 -15.28
CA ILE A 6 14.09 22.39 -14.70
C ILE A 6 13.65 22.10 -13.26
N SER A 7 13.41 23.13 -12.43
CA SER A 7 12.93 22.96 -11.05
C SER A 7 11.58 22.25 -11.01
N VAL A 8 10.62 22.65 -11.87
CA VAL A 8 9.30 21.98 -11.94
C VAL A 8 9.42 20.52 -12.37
N TYR A 9 10.25 20.19 -13.35
CA TYR A 9 10.46 18.79 -13.73
C TYR A 9 11.12 17.96 -12.63
N ARG A 10 12.08 18.54 -11.90
CA ARG A 10 12.69 17.88 -10.75
C ARG A 10 11.68 17.66 -9.63
N MET A 11 10.82 18.64 -9.34
CA MET A 11 9.72 18.48 -8.39
C MET A 11 8.80 17.33 -8.80
N ARG A 12 8.42 17.25 -10.07
CA ARG A 12 7.57 16.15 -10.58
C ARG A 12 8.21 14.78 -10.43
N LEU A 13 9.52 14.67 -10.67
CA LEU A 13 10.25 13.43 -10.44
C LEU A 13 10.25 13.04 -8.96
N ARG A 14 10.43 14.00 -8.05
CA ARG A 14 10.34 13.73 -6.60
C ARG A 14 8.95 13.31 -6.15
N VAL A 15 7.89 13.92 -6.68
CA VAL A 15 6.52 13.44 -6.39
C VAL A 15 6.32 12.00 -6.87
N PHE A 16 6.84 11.64 -8.05
CA PHE A 16 6.77 10.27 -8.55
C PHE A 16 7.57 9.29 -7.67
N ASP A 17 8.80 9.64 -7.30
CA ASP A 17 9.65 8.86 -6.39
C ASP A 17 8.93 8.61 -5.05
N TYR A 18 8.31 9.65 -4.47
CA TYR A 18 7.54 9.55 -3.23
C TYR A 18 6.26 8.74 -3.41
N TYR A 19 5.53 8.90 -4.52
CA TYR A 19 4.34 8.10 -4.80
C TYR A 19 4.66 6.60 -4.84
N ALA A 20 5.77 6.24 -5.51
CA ALA A 20 6.22 4.85 -5.60
C ALA A 20 6.68 4.31 -4.24
N THR A 21 7.51 5.05 -3.51
CA THR A 21 8.23 4.50 -2.34
C THR A 21 7.68 4.93 -0.99
N GLY A 22 7.08 6.11 -0.90
CA GLY A 22 6.74 6.79 0.35
C GLY A 22 7.95 7.22 1.18
N ASN A 23 9.15 7.26 0.60
CA ASN A 23 10.37 7.64 1.32
C ASN A 23 10.33 9.14 1.71
N GLU A 24 10.29 9.38 3.02
CA GLU A 24 10.27 10.70 3.65
C GLU A 24 11.44 11.61 3.26
N GLU A 25 12.63 11.06 2.97
CA GLU A 25 13.79 11.84 2.49
C GLU A 25 13.48 12.58 1.17
N THR A 26 12.53 12.05 0.40
CA THR A 26 12.05 12.69 -0.84
C THR A 26 11.36 14.02 -0.55
N LEU A 27 10.73 14.17 0.62
CA LEU A 27 10.03 15.40 1.00
C LEU A 27 11.00 16.54 1.31
N GLU A 28 12.11 16.24 1.96
CA GLU A 28 13.16 17.24 2.23
C GLU A 28 13.72 17.79 0.93
N ARG A 29 14.12 16.90 0.02
CA ARG A 29 14.62 17.27 -1.32
C ARG A 29 13.57 17.97 -2.17
N PHE A 30 12.28 17.66 -1.98
CA PHE A 30 11.19 18.39 -2.63
C PHE A 30 11.09 19.82 -2.11
N GLY A 31 11.22 20.02 -0.79
CA GLY A 31 11.19 21.35 -0.16
C GLY A 31 12.33 22.26 -0.65
N GLU A 32 13.53 21.72 -0.87
CA GLU A 32 14.64 22.46 -1.48
C GLU A 32 14.28 22.97 -2.89
N LEU A 33 13.69 22.09 -3.72
CA LEU A 33 13.29 22.43 -5.09
C LEU A 33 12.16 23.47 -5.14
N GLU A 34 11.24 23.43 -4.18
CA GLU A 34 10.21 24.46 -4.01
C GLU A 34 10.83 25.81 -3.63
N ALA A 35 11.75 25.84 -2.68
CA ALA A 35 12.42 27.06 -2.27
C ALA A 35 13.19 27.70 -3.46
N ASP A 36 13.91 26.88 -4.22
CA ASP A 36 14.59 27.30 -5.44
C ASP A 36 13.61 27.85 -6.48
N PHE A 37 12.48 27.16 -6.70
CA PHE A 37 11.45 27.61 -7.63
C PHE A 37 10.88 28.98 -7.21
N ASN A 38 10.51 29.15 -5.94
CA ASN A 38 9.96 30.38 -5.41
C ASN A 38 10.95 31.54 -5.53
N ALA A 39 12.23 31.31 -5.24
CA ALA A 39 13.28 32.31 -5.42
C ALA A 39 13.43 32.75 -6.89
N VAL A 40 13.35 31.80 -7.83
CA VAL A 40 13.40 32.10 -9.27
C VAL A 40 12.16 32.87 -9.73
N MET A 41 10.96 32.54 -9.23
CA MET A 41 9.73 33.26 -9.55
C MET A 41 9.74 34.70 -9.00
N ALA A 42 10.10 34.88 -7.73
CA ALA A 42 10.23 36.20 -7.13
C ALA A 42 11.20 37.10 -7.92
N LYS A 43 12.38 36.57 -8.26
CA LYS A 43 13.36 37.29 -9.09
C LYS A 43 12.83 37.58 -10.50
N ALA A 44 12.07 36.68 -11.11
CA ALA A 44 11.46 36.92 -12.41
C ALA A 44 10.43 38.05 -12.35
N GLN A 45 9.61 38.08 -11.29
CA GLN A 45 8.59 39.10 -11.09
C GLN A 45 9.18 40.50 -10.88
N GLU A 46 10.29 40.61 -10.13
CA GLU A 46 10.99 41.89 -9.91
C GLU A 46 11.62 42.45 -11.19
N ASN A 47 12.10 41.60 -12.09
CA ASN A 47 12.88 42.00 -13.26
C ASN A 47 12.03 42.20 -14.53
N ILE A 48 10.83 41.64 -14.60
CA ILE A 48 9.96 41.74 -15.77
C ILE A 48 9.14 43.04 -15.70
N GLN A 49 9.45 43.97 -16.60
CA GLN A 49 8.72 45.25 -16.73
C GLN A 49 7.49 45.14 -17.64
N ASP A 50 7.44 44.11 -18.49
CA ASP A 50 6.34 43.88 -19.42
C ASP A 50 5.12 43.27 -18.70
N PRO A 51 3.95 43.94 -18.68
CA PRO A 51 2.80 43.48 -17.90
C PRO A 51 2.21 42.14 -18.36
N GLU A 52 2.31 41.80 -19.65
CA GLU A 52 1.81 40.52 -20.15
C GLU A 52 2.71 39.37 -19.68
N ARG A 53 4.04 39.57 -19.72
CA ARG A 53 5.00 38.59 -19.21
C ARG A 53 4.92 38.42 -17.71
N ALA A 54 4.69 39.48 -16.95
CA ALA A 54 4.49 39.39 -15.50
C ALA A 54 3.27 38.50 -15.17
N ARG A 55 2.14 38.70 -15.87
CA ARG A 55 0.96 37.83 -15.71
C ARG A 55 1.21 36.37 -16.04
N LEU A 56 2.08 36.09 -17.01
CA LEU A 56 2.46 34.70 -17.33
C LEU A 56 3.27 34.07 -16.19
N VAL A 57 4.16 34.83 -15.54
CA VAL A 57 4.90 34.36 -14.36
C VAL A 57 3.96 34.10 -13.19
N ASP A 58 3.01 35.01 -12.91
CA ASP A 58 1.97 34.80 -11.90
C ASP A 58 1.18 33.50 -12.16
N GLY A 59 0.84 33.23 -13.42
CA GLY A 59 0.13 32.01 -13.81
C GLY A 59 0.94 30.73 -13.58
N ILE A 60 2.26 30.77 -13.86
CA ILE A 60 3.17 29.65 -13.60
C ILE A 60 3.29 29.40 -12.09
N GLU A 61 3.51 30.45 -11.32
CA GLU A 61 3.60 30.40 -9.85
C GLU A 61 2.31 29.81 -9.26
N GLN A 62 1.15 30.37 -9.61
CA GLN A 62 -0.14 29.92 -9.08
C GLN A 62 -0.44 28.46 -9.43
N THR A 63 -0.09 28.02 -10.64
CA THR A 63 -0.32 26.63 -11.07
C THR A 63 0.63 25.68 -10.35
N THR A 64 1.88 26.08 -10.16
CA THR A 64 2.89 25.27 -9.47
C THR A 64 2.59 25.17 -7.97
N ASN A 65 2.12 26.25 -7.34
CA ASN A 65 1.72 26.23 -5.93
C ASN A 65 0.52 25.30 -5.70
N ARG A 66 -0.48 25.32 -6.59
CA ARG A 66 -1.58 24.33 -6.54
C ARG A 66 -1.09 22.89 -6.64
N TYR A 67 -0.07 22.63 -7.47
CA TYR A 67 0.54 21.31 -7.58
C TYR A 67 1.28 20.90 -6.28
N ILE A 68 2.05 21.82 -5.70
CA ILE A 68 2.74 21.62 -4.41
C ILE A 68 1.73 21.34 -3.30
N ASP A 69 0.63 22.11 -3.25
CA ASP A 69 -0.41 21.95 -2.25
C ASP A 69 -1.10 20.59 -2.37
N ALA A 70 -1.47 20.16 -3.58
CA ALA A 70 -2.05 18.83 -3.79
C ALA A 70 -1.08 17.72 -3.37
N PHE A 71 0.21 17.86 -3.68
CA PHE A 71 1.21 16.91 -3.23
C PHE A 71 1.29 16.83 -1.69
N ARG A 72 1.41 17.97 -1.01
CA ARG A 72 1.60 18.03 0.45
C ARG A 72 0.36 17.66 1.25
N ASN A 73 -0.80 18.11 0.79
CA ASN A 73 -2.02 18.07 1.60
C ASN A 73 -2.92 16.88 1.24
N GLU A 74 -2.74 16.28 0.07
CA GLU A 74 -3.55 15.14 -0.37
C GLU A 74 -2.69 13.88 -0.52
N LEU A 75 -1.66 13.92 -1.37
CA LEU A 75 -0.88 12.73 -1.71
C LEU A 75 -0.03 12.24 -0.54
N VAL A 76 0.71 13.14 0.14
CA VAL A 76 1.58 12.78 1.28
C VAL A 76 0.80 12.12 2.41
N PRO A 77 -0.30 12.69 2.92
CA PRO A 77 -1.10 12.06 3.99
C PRO A 77 -1.71 10.73 3.55
N ALA A 78 -2.24 10.64 2.33
CA ALA A 78 -2.82 9.41 1.81
C ALA A 78 -1.78 8.29 1.74
N LYS A 79 -0.57 8.57 1.23
CA LYS A 79 0.52 7.59 1.17
C LYS A 79 0.97 7.15 2.56
N ARG A 80 1.11 8.07 3.52
CA ARG A 80 1.43 7.74 4.91
C ARG A 80 0.39 6.81 5.52
N GLN A 81 -0.89 7.10 5.32
CA GLN A 81 -1.98 6.24 5.79
C GLN A 81 -1.88 4.83 5.21
N VAL A 82 -1.58 4.69 3.91
CA VAL A 82 -1.36 3.37 3.29
C VAL A 82 -0.16 2.65 3.91
N LEU A 83 0.96 3.34 4.13
CA LEU A 83 2.12 2.74 4.78
C LEU A 83 1.83 2.28 6.21
N THR A 84 1.09 3.08 6.97
CA THR A 84 0.64 2.71 8.32
C THR A 84 -0.25 1.47 8.29
N ILE A 85 -1.19 1.37 7.34
CA ILE A 85 -2.02 0.18 7.17
C ILE A 85 -1.15 -1.05 6.88
N ILE A 86 -0.15 -0.92 6.01
CA ILE A 86 0.77 -2.02 5.69
C ILE A 86 1.50 -2.48 6.96
N ASP A 87 2.18 -1.56 7.64
CA ASP A 87 3.05 -1.86 8.78
C ASP A 87 2.27 -2.36 10.01
N GLU A 88 1.19 -1.66 10.38
CA GLU A 88 0.46 -1.93 11.62
C GLU A 88 -0.64 -2.99 11.47
N ARG A 89 -1.01 -3.38 10.25
CA ARG A 89 -2.12 -4.33 10.03
C ARG A 89 -1.72 -5.48 9.15
N LEU A 90 -1.26 -5.21 7.92
CA LEU A 90 -1.02 -6.27 6.95
C LEU A 90 0.20 -7.12 7.32
N ASP A 91 1.28 -6.47 7.75
CA ASP A 91 2.52 -7.11 8.16
C ASP A 91 2.46 -7.72 9.56
N GLU A 92 1.42 -7.43 10.34
CA GLU A 92 1.11 -8.14 11.59
C GLU A 92 0.20 -9.35 11.33
N HIS A 93 -1.00 -9.10 10.81
CA HIS A 93 -2.06 -10.10 10.74
C HIS A 93 -1.81 -11.17 9.66
N GLY A 94 -1.25 -10.79 8.51
CA GLY A 94 -0.96 -11.73 7.42
C GLY A 94 0.06 -12.80 7.82
N PRO A 95 1.22 -12.43 8.37
CA PRO A 95 2.18 -13.38 8.94
C PRO A 95 1.60 -14.23 10.08
N ASN A 96 0.81 -13.65 10.99
CA ASN A 96 0.20 -14.41 12.09
C ASN A 96 -0.76 -15.49 11.58
N ALA A 97 -1.65 -15.16 10.65
CA ALA A 97 -2.55 -16.13 10.01
C ALA A 97 -1.78 -17.28 9.34
N THR A 98 -0.77 -16.95 8.52
CA THR A 98 0.02 -17.99 7.82
C THR A 98 0.85 -18.84 8.79
N LYS A 99 1.33 -18.27 9.90
CA LYS A 99 1.99 -19.02 10.98
C LYS A 99 1.04 -19.97 11.69
N ALA A 100 -0.17 -19.54 12.02
CA ALA A 100 -1.18 -20.39 12.63
C ALA A 100 -1.57 -21.56 11.71
N LEU A 101 -1.78 -21.31 10.41
CA LEU A 101 -2.01 -22.36 9.41
C LEU A 101 -0.86 -23.39 9.34
N ARG A 102 0.40 -22.91 9.36
CA ARG A 102 1.57 -23.80 9.38
C ARG A 102 1.61 -24.66 10.65
N LEU A 103 1.26 -24.09 11.81
CA LEU A 103 1.23 -24.83 13.07
C LEU A 103 0.12 -25.89 13.08
N ALA A 104 -1.06 -25.57 12.54
CA ALA A 104 -2.15 -26.53 12.33
C ALA A 104 -1.68 -27.69 11.43
N LEU A 105 -1.13 -27.36 10.26
CA LEU A 105 -0.63 -28.33 9.28
C LEU A 105 0.44 -29.24 9.86
N ASN A 106 1.46 -28.68 10.53
CA ASN A 106 2.49 -29.46 11.20
C ASN A 106 1.91 -30.34 12.32
N GLY A 107 0.91 -29.84 13.03
CA GLY A 107 0.22 -30.58 14.07
C GLY A 107 -0.48 -31.82 13.54
N VAL A 108 -1.17 -31.69 12.40
CA VAL A 108 -1.82 -32.80 11.68
C VAL A 108 -0.77 -33.74 11.12
N ALA A 109 0.23 -33.25 10.39
CA ALA A 109 1.27 -34.08 9.77
C ALA A 109 2.02 -34.96 10.77
N ASN A 110 2.22 -34.49 12.01
CA ASN A 110 2.93 -35.24 13.05
C ASN A 110 2.05 -36.26 13.80
N ARG A 111 0.74 -36.04 13.87
CA ARG A 111 -0.18 -36.85 14.71
C ARG A 111 -1.08 -37.76 13.88
N GLU A 112 -1.53 -37.26 12.74
CA GLU A 112 -2.48 -37.89 11.83
C GLU A 112 -2.03 -37.67 10.38
N PRO A 113 -0.92 -38.30 9.96
CA PRO A 113 -0.28 -38.04 8.66
C PRO A 113 -1.18 -38.36 7.45
N ASP A 114 -2.15 -39.26 7.62
CA ASP A 114 -3.10 -39.70 6.58
C ASP A 114 -4.45 -38.95 6.65
N SER A 115 -4.57 -37.92 7.50
CA SER A 115 -5.80 -37.15 7.66
C SER A 115 -6.13 -36.31 6.42
N GLU A 116 -7.39 -36.36 5.98
CA GLU A 116 -7.89 -35.53 4.88
C GLU A 116 -7.82 -34.02 5.20
N LEU A 117 -7.79 -33.66 6.49
CA LEU A 117 -7.60 -32.29 6.96
C LEU A 117 -6.29 -31.67 6.46
N ARG A 118 -5.27 -32.49 6.21
CA ARG A 118 -3.97 -32.02 5.74
C ARG A 118 -4.11 -31.28 4.41
N ALA A 119 -4.84 -31.85 3.45
CA ALA A 119 -5.01 -31.25 2.13
C ALA A 119 -5.78 -29.91 2.23
N GLY A 120 -6.81 -29.84 3.08
CA GLY A 120 -7.53 -28.59 3.35
C GLY A 120 -6.63 -27.51 3.95
N LEU A 121 -5.80 -27.85 4.94
CA LEU A 121 -4.87 -26.91 5.57
C LEU A 121 -3.76 -26.45 4.61
N GLU A 122 -3.28 -27.33 3.73
CA GLU A 122 -2.32 -26.97 2.67
C GLU A 122 -2.93 -25.99 1.67
N GLN A 123 -4.19 -26.23 1.26
CA GLN A 123 -4.94 -25.34 0.39
C GLN A 123 -5.16 -23.97 1.05
N LEU A 124 -5.63 -23.93 2.30
CA LEU A 124 -5.79 -22.66 3.04
C LEU A 124 -4.51 -21.87 3.16
N LEU A 125 -3.38 -22.55 3.42
CA LEU A 125 -2.08 -21.88 3.48
C LEU A 125 -1.71 -21.27 2.12
N ASN A 126 -1.99 -21.97 1.03
CA ASN A 126 -1.78 -21.46 -0.32
C ASN A 126 -2.66 -20.23 -0.59
N ASP A 127 -3.95 -20.33 -0.31
CA ASP A 127 -4.94 -19.26 -0.56
C ASP A 127 -4.62 -18.01 0.28
N ALA A 128 -4.20 -18.19 1.54
CA ALA A 128 -3.76 -17.08 2.39
C ALA A 128 -2.51 -16.38 1.83
N LEU A 129 -1.57 -17.12 1.24
CA LEU A 129 -0.39 -16.55 0.59
C LEU A 129 -0.75 -15.84 -0.72
N ILE A 130 -1.68 -16.39 -1.50
CA ILE A 130 -2.21 -15.74 -2.73
C ILE A 130 -2.88 -14.42 -2.37
N MET A 131 -3.77 -14.42 -1.37
CA MET A 131 -4.43 -13.21 -0.88
C MET A 131 -3.40 -12.13 -0.52
N ARG A 132 -2.37 -12.46 0.27
CA ARG A 132 -1.31 -11.51 0.63
C ARG A 132 -0.58 -10.95 -0.60
N MET A 133 -0.20 -11.81 -1.55
CA MET A 133 0.46 -11.40 -2.79
C MET A 133 -0.44 -10.49 -3.64
N THR A 134 -1.74 -10.79 -3.73
CA THR A 134 -2.70 -9.95 -4.46
C THR A 134 -2.94 -8.61 -3.77
N ALA A 135 -2.91 -8.56 -2.43
CA ALA A 135 -3.00 -7.32 -1.67
C ALA A 135 -1.77 -6.43 -1.91
N GLU A 136 -0.56 -6.99 -1.84
CA GLU A 136 0.67 -6.27 -2.18
C GLU A 136 0.61 -5.70 -3.60
N ARG A 137 0.12 -6.49 -4.56
CA ARG A 137 -0.03 -6.05 -5.95
C ARG A 137 -1.05 -4.92 -6.10
N TYR A 138 -2.17 -5.00 -5.38
CA TYR A 138 -3.19 -3.95 -5.38
C TYR A 138 -2.65 -2.66 -4.77
N LEU A 139 -1.95 -2.73 -3.64
CA LEU A 139 -1.36 -1.56 -2.98
C LEU A 139 -0.23 -0.92 -3.79
N ALA A 140 0.48 -1.72 -4.60
CA ALA A 140 1.54 -1.22 -5.48
C ALA A 140 1.00 -0.53 -6.75
N ASN A 141 -0.02 -1.09 -7.40
CA ASN A 141 -0.48 -0.62 -8.72
C ASN A 141 -1.75 0.23 -8.66
N GLY A 142 -2.64 -0.05 -7.70
CA GLY A 142 -3.93 0.62 -7.54
C GLY A 142 -4.92 0.41 -8.70
N ASP A 143 -4.67 -0.56 -9.58
CA ASP A 143 -5.50 -0.80 -10.77
C ASP A 143 -6.71 -1.70 -10.49
N GLU A 144 -7.73 -1.60 -11.35
CA GLU A 144 -8.99 -2.35 -11.17
C GLU A 144 -8.82 -3.87 -11.29
N ASP A 145 -7.82 -4.34 -12.03
CA ASP A 145 -7.60 -5.77 -12.22
C ASP A 145 -6.97 -6.40 -10.97
N SER A 146 -6.01 -5.71 -10.33
CA SER A 146 -5.42 -6.10 -9.06
C SER A 146 -6.44 -6.03 -7.91
N LYS A 147 -7.34 -5.04 -7.92
CA LYS A 147 -8.46 -4.98 -6.99
C LYS A 147 -9.40 -6.18 -7.13
N LYS A 148 -9.77 -6.56 -8.35
CA LYS A 148 -10.60 -7.74 -8.61
C LYS A 148 -9.90 -9.02 -8.20
N ALA A 149 -8.63 -9.16 -8.53
CA ALA A 149 -7.83 -10.33 -8.15
C ALA A 149 -7.75 -10.50 -6.63
N LEU A 150 -7.57 -9.40 -5.89
CA LEU A 150 -7.64 -9.41 -4.43
C LEU A 150 -9.04 -9.82 -3.93
N GLY A 151 -10.10 -9.27 -4.53
CA GLY A 151 -11.48 -9.64 -4.20
C GLY A 151 -11.72 -11.15 -4.31
N TRP A 152 -11.31 -11.75 -5.43
CA TRP A 152 -11.42 -13.20 -5.64
C TRP A 152 -10.57 -14.00 -4.64
N ALA A 153 -9.33 -13.59 -4.37
CA ALA A 153 -8.49 -14.28 -3.39
C ALA A 153 -9.08 -14.25 -1.97
N ILE A 154 -9.77 -13.16 -1.59
CA ILE A 154 -10.48 -13.06 -0.31
C ILE A 154 -11.71 -13.98 -0.30
N GLU A 155 -12.47 -14.03 -1.39
CA GLU A 155 -13.63 -14.91 -1.54
C GLU A 155 -13.22 -16.39 -1.47
N ASP A 156 -12.25 -16.80 -2.27
CA ASP A 156 -11.73 -18.17 -2.31
C ASP A 156 -11.23 -18.63 -0.93
N LEU A 157 -10.47 -17.78 -0.22
CA LEU A 157 -10.00 -18.09 1.13
C LEU A 157 -11.14 -18.20 2.14
N SER A 158 -12.14 -17.32 2.06
CA SER A 158 -13.31 -17.37 2.94
C SER A 158 -14.13 -18.63 2.71
N ASP A 159 -14.33 -19.03 1.46
CA ASP A 159 -15.03 -20.25 1.08
C ASP A 159 -14.26 -21.48 1.54
N ALA A 160 -12.94 -21.52 1.35
CA ALA A 160 -12.09 -22.60 1.83
C ALA A 160 -12.14 -22.74 3.36
N LEU A 161 -12.18 -21.64 4.11
CA LEU A 161 -12.32 -21.65 5.57
C LEU A 161 -13.66 -22.25 6.01
N ASN A 162 -14.75 -21.93 5.31
CA ASN A 162 -16.08 -22.46 5.59
C ASN A 162 -16.21 -23.96 5.26
N LEU A 163 -15.38 -24.47 4.34
CA LEU A 163 -15.37 -25.87 3.95
C LEU A 163 -14.53 -26.76 4.87
N ILE A 164 -13.57 -26.19 5.60
CA ILE A 164 -12.87 -26.95 6.63
C ILE A 164 -13.84 -27.18 7.78
N ASP A 165 -14.15 -28.46 8.02
CA ASP A 165 -14.90 -28.91 9.19
C ASP A 165 -14.06 -28.75 10.47
N ALA A 166 -13.84 -27.51 10.87
CA ALA A 166 -13.04 -27.15 12.03
C ALA A 166 -13.71 -27.67 13.30
N GLU A 167 -15.04 -27.61 13.39
CA GLU A 167 -15.82 -27.98 14.58
C GLU A 167 -15.75 -29.49 14.90
N ASN A 168 -15.59 -30.35 13.89
CA ASN A 168 -15.41 -31.79 14.09
C ASN A 168 -13.94 -32.26 14.01
N GLY A 169 -12.99 -31.34 13.77
CA GLY A 169 -11.55 -31.63 13.76
C GLY A 169 -10.92 -31.77 15.15
N PRO A 170 -9.65 -32.20 15.24
CA PRO A 170 -8.94 -32.30 16.50
C PRO A 170 -8.86 -30.95 17.23
N GLU A 171 -9.02 -30.96 18.56
CA GLU A 171 -9.02 -29.74 19.40
C GLU A 171 -7.77 -28.87 19.19
N PHE A 172 -6.60 -29.49 18.98
CA PHE A 172 -5.36 -28.76 18.71
C PHE A 172 -5.37 -27.99 17.38
N VAL A 173 -6.15 -28.44 16.38
CA VAL A 173 -6.32 -27.75 15.09
C VAL A 173 -7.29 -26.58 15.24
N GLN A 174 -8.35 -26.76 16.02
CA GLN A 174 -9.36 -25.72 16.28
C GLN A 174 -8.76 -24.45 16.86
N VAL A 175 -7.84 -24.57 17.82
CA VAL A 175 -7.15 -23.41 18.41
C VAL A 175 -6.46 -22.58 17.32
N TYR A 176 -5.74 -23.23 16.41
CA TYR A 176 -5.05 -22.53 15.32
C TYR A 176 -6.02 -21.97 14.28
N LEU A 177 -7.10 -22.70 13.93
CA LEU A 177 -8.10 -22.21 12.98
C LEU A 177 -8.85 -20.98 13.50
N ASN A 178 -9.15 -20.92 14.79
CA ASN A 178 -9.74 -19.72 15.40
C ASN A 178 -8.81 -18.51 15.28
N THR A 179 -7.51 -18.68 15.54
CA THR A 179 -6.52 -17.62 15.30
C THR A 179 -6.47 -17.23 13.83
N VAL A 180 -6.55 -18.18 12.90
CA VAL A 180 -6.56 -17.88 11.46
C VAL A 180 -7.76 -17.02 11.08
N VAL A 181 -8.96 -17.38 11.55
CA VAL A 181 -10.18 -16.61 11.27
C VAL A 181 -10.09 -15.19 11.83
N GLU A 182 -9.60 -15.03 13.06
CA GLU A 182 -9.40 -13.73 13.69
C GLU A 182 -8.39 -12.86 12.90
N GLU A 183 -7.21 -13.40 12.63
CA GLU A 183 -6.14 -12.68 11.95
C GLU A 183 -6.52 -12.33 10.50
N LEU A 184 -7.15 -13.24 9.77
CA LEU A 184 -7.64 -12.96 8.41
C LEU A 184 -8.80 -11.96 8.41
N GLY A 185 -9.66 -11.98 9.43
CA GLY A 185 -10.70 -10.97 9.62
C GLY A 185 -10.11 -9.58 9.81
N ASN A 186 -9.09 -9.45 10.66
CA ASN A 186 -8.37 -8.20 10.88
C ASN A 186 -7.60 -7.74 9.65
N TYR A 187 -6.96 -8.67 8.93
CA TYR A 187 -6.26 -8.39 7.68
C TYR A 187 -7.23 -7.84 6.62
N ARG A 188 -8.36 -8.53 6.40
CA ARG A 188 -9.39 -8.12 5.43
C ARG A 188 -10.01 -6.78 5.78
N ALA A 189 -10.22 -6.47 7.05
CA ALA A 189 -10.79 -5.20 7.48
C ALA A 189 -9.88 -4.00 7.16
N ALA A 190 -8.59 -4.23 6.92
CA ALA A 190 -7.62 -3.19 6.65
C ALA A 190 -7.41 -2.90 5.15
N VAL A 191 -7.90 -3.76 4.24
CA VAL A 191 -7.70 -3.66 2.77
C VAL A 191 -8.99 -3.33 2.03
#